data_AF-A0A061DE66-F1
#
_entry.id   AF-A0A061DE66-F1
#
_cell.length_a   1.000
_cell.length_b   1.000
_cell.length_c   1.000
_cell.angle_alpha   90.00
_cell.angle_beta   90.00
_cell.angle_gamma   90.00
#
_symmetry.space_group_name_H-M   'P 1'
#
loop_
_entity.id
_entity.type
_entity.pdbx_description
1 polymer ?
#
loop_
_entity_poly.entity_id
_entity_poly.type
_entity_poly.pdbx_seq_one_letter_code
_entity_poly.pdbx_strand_id
1 'polypeptide(L)'
;MVFNSLTEPPRDFREGIDWLIALKGTDAESNLKAVSDAVYNFLADKPVDPSQLQAFQKVKQNTKAFLERDVLKDQSRIKLMLTRFNRPKDEKYNIFAKVTNNEERIDDEKLRKVWGITADNITEKITTSVEGCEKFLEDIKIPDQYVSAYSSEATWEKSCSTKPEACAAVFVGITPMLYTGLMSLWDATDADNFRLFPSKAKKNLGDLLNALRYVKPECRDKLDRPDIVNALSGVGIEELDTLMEFSEFWIFHGSDNDGAAGLEAAKPAGVEEVIEPVNAAEPVNALKAEKPGKPEKSGKSGKSGKSGRSGRLGKSGKSGKSGKSKKSGKA
;
A
#
# COMPACT_ATOMS: atom_id res chain seq x y z
N MET A 1 4.76 -10.49 -11.86
CA MET A 1 5.58 -9.61 -11.01
C MET A 1 6.23 -8.59 -11.92
N VAL A 2 6.20 -7.31 -11.55
CA VAL A 2 6.61 -6.17 -12.40
C VAL A 2 7.93 -5.57 -11.92
N PHE A 3 8.24 -5.69 -10.62
CA PHE A 3 9.39 -5.05 -9.99
C PHE A 3 10.36 -6.06 -9.40
N ASN A 4 11.66 -5.78 -9.56
CA ASN A 4 12.77 -6.59 -9.04
C ASN A 4 13.56 -5.88 -7.93
N SER A 5 13.15 -4.66 -7.57
CA SER A 5 13.77 -3.86 -6.51
C SER A 5 12.69 -3.12 -5.72
N LEU A 6 12.86 -3.03 -4.40
CA LEU A 6 11.94 -2.31 -3.53
C LEU A 6 12.22 -0.80 -3.47
N THR A 7 13.30 -0.35 -4.11
CA THR A 7 13.51 1.07 -4.42
C THR A 7 12.68 1.55 -5.62
N GLU A 8 12.05 0.64 -6.36
CA GLU A 8 11.05 0.98 -7.37
C GLU A 8 9.71 1.22 -6.65
N PRO A 9 9.22 2.47 -6.61
CA PRO A 9 8.09 2.79 -5.75
C PRO A 9 6.78 2.25 -6.32
N PRO A 10 5.87 1.77 -5.46
CA PRO A 10 4.49 1.47 -5.79
C PRO A 10 3.81 2.63 -6.52
N ARG A 11 2.94 2.29 -7.46
CA ARG A 11 2.13 3.23 -8.24
C ARG A 11 0.70 3.32 -7.74
N ASP A 12 0.28 2.36 -6.92
CA ASP A 12 -1.03 2.35 -6.28
C ASP A 12 -1.00 1.56 -4.96
N PHE A 13 -2.13 1.59 -4.25
CA PHE A 13 -2.26 1.03 -2.93
C PHE A 13 -2.01 -0.48 -2.87
N ARG A 14 -2.47 -1.24 -3.87
CA ARG A 14 -2.24 -2.70 -3.92
C ARG A 14 -0.74 -2.98 -4.02
N GLU A 15 -0.05 -2.29 -4.94
CA GLU A 15 1.40 -2.39 -5.05
C GLU A 15 2.10 -1.98 -3.74
N GLY A 16 1.55 -1.01 -3.01
CA GLY A 16 2.05 -0.59 -1.71
C GLY A 16 1.94 -1.69 -0.64
N ILE A 17 0.83 -2.42 -0.61
CA ILE A 17 0.64 -3.55 0.30
C ILE A 17 1.59 -4.71 -0.06
N ASP A 18 1.71 -5.04 -1.34
CA ASP A 18 2.69 -6.03 -1.84
C ASP A 18 4.12 -5.66 -1.43
N TRP A 19 4.48 -4.40 -1.63
CA TRP A 19 5.79 -3.85 -1.30
C TRP A 19 6.10 -3.91 0.21
N LEU A 20 5.11 -3.66 1.06
CA LEU A 20 5.29 -3.72 2.51
C LEU A 20 5.45 -5.18 2.97
N ILE A 21 4.62 -6.09 2.45
CA ILE A 21 4.67 -7.52 2.79
C ILE A 21 5.99 -8.16 2.33
N ALA A 22 6.63 -7.62 1.28
CA ALA A 22 7.95 -8.07 0.85
C ALA A 22 9.04 -7.94 1.95
N LEU A 23 8.80 -7.21 3.04
CA LEU A 23 9.66 -7.21 4.23
C LEU A 23 9.83 -8.59 4.85
N LYS A 24 8.83 -9.46 4.75
CA LYS A 24 8.97 -10.82 5.28
C LYS A 24 10.00 -11.63 4.50
N GLY A 25 9.99 -11.51 3.16
CA GLY A 25 10.93 -12.18 2.27
C GLY A 25 11.22 -13.64 2.66
N THR A 26 12.46 -14.08 2.43
CA THR A 26 12.99 -15.34 2.98
C THR A 26 13.68 -15.16 4.33
N ASP A 27 14.06 -13.93 4.67
CA ASP A 27 14.71 -13.56 5.93
C ASP A 27 14.09 -12.25 6.45
N ALA A 28 13.01 -12.41 7.22
CA ALA A 28 12.26 -11.28 7.75
C ALA A 28 13.08 -10.44 8.74
N GLU A 29 13.93 -11.09 9.54
CA GLU A 29 14.73 -10.41 10.56
C GLU A 29 15.76 -9.47 9.91
N SER A 30 16.51 -9.97 8.93
CA SER A 30 17.51 -9.16 8.22
C SER A 30 16.86 -8.03 7.42
N ASN A 31 15.73 -8.29 6.76
CA ASN A 31 14.98 -7.28 6.02
C ASN A 31 14.43 -6.17 6.93
N LEU A 32 13.78 -6.55 8.04
CA LEU A 32 13.23 -5.61 9.02
C LEU A 32 14.35 -4.78 9.63
N LYS A 33 15.46 -5.42 10.04
CA LYS A 33 16.62 -4.69 10.57
C LYS A 33 17.16 -3.67 9.56
N ALA A 34 17.34 -4.07 8.30
CA ALA A 34 17.90 -3.21 7.27
C ALA A 34 17.01 -1.98 6.99
N VAL A 35 15.69 -2.17 6.89
CA VAL A 35 14.77 -1.03 6.68
C VAL A 35 14.65 -0.16 7.92
N SER A 36 14.61 -0.75 9.12
CA SER A 36 14.54 -0.02 10.38
C SER A 36 15.75 0.87 10.58
N ASP A 37 16.97 0.33 10.39
CA ASP A 37 18.21 1.09 10.48
C ASP A 37 18.23 2.23 9.45
N ALA A 38 17.83 1.93 8.21
CA ALA A 38 17.79 2.91 7.12
C ALA A 38 16.81 4.04 7.42
N VAL A 39 15.58 3.73 7.82
CA VAL A 39 14.55 4.74 8.16
C VAL A 39 14.95 5.54 9.38
N TYR A 40 15.47 4.90 10.43
CA TYR A 40 15.95 5.61 11.62
C TYR A 40 17.03 6.63 11.27
N ASN A 41 18.08 6.20 10.55
CA ASN A 41 19.17 7.09 10.14
C ASN A 41 18.67 8.20 9.21
N PHE A 42 17.80 7.88 8.26
CA PHE A 42 17.21 8.86 7.35
C PHE A 42 16.35 9.91 8.04
N LEU A 43 15.64 9.54 9.11
CA LEU A 43 14.86 10.46 9.92
C LEU A 43 15.74 11.29 10.88
N ALA A 44 16.83 10.72 11.38
CA ALA A 44 17.79 11.38 12.26
C ALA A 44 18.70 12.38 11.51
N ASP A 45 19.09 12.02 10.29
CA ASP A 45 19.97 12.80 9.44
C ASP A 45 19.16 13.74 8.53
N LYS A 46 19.70 14.92 8.22
CA LYS A 46 19.10 15.80 7.22
C LYS A 46 19.28 15.13 5.86
N PRO A 47 18.26 15.00 5.00
CA PRO A 47 18.49 14.53 3.64
C PRO A 47 19.34 15.57 2.90
N VAL A 48 20.63 15.29 2.72
CA VAL A 48 21.61 16.19 2.06
C VAL A 48 21.84 15.80 0.60
N ASP A 49 21.51 14.56 0.21
CA ASP A 49 21.88 14.03 -1.10
C ASP A 49 20.77 14.23 -2.16
N PRO A 50 21.09 14.82 -3.34
CA PRO A 50 20.19 14.95 -4.48
C PRO A 50 19.50 13.64 -4.92
N SER A 51 20.14 12.49 -4.73
CA SER A 51 19.59 11.18 -5.09
C SER A 51 18.48 10.71 -4.13
N GLN A 52 18.59 11.04 -2.83
CA GLN A 52 17.53 10.83 -1.84
C GLN A 52 16.30 11.64 -2.20
N LEU A 53 16.53 12.90 -2.57
CA LEU A 53 15.50 13.80 -3.06
C LEU A 53 14.83 13.24 -4.33
N GLN A 54 15.59 12.69 -5.28
CA GLN A 54 15.00 12.13 -6.51
C GLN A 54 14.08 10.94 -6.24
N ALA A 55 14.52 9.96 -5.42
CA ALA A 55 13.70 8.81 -5.07
C ALA A 55 12.42 9.26 -4.34
N PHE A 56 12.57 10.15 -3.35
CA PHE A 56 11.46 10.72 -2.61
C PHE A 56 10.47 11.45 -3.52
N GLN A 57 10.94 12.31 -4.44
CA GLN A 57 10.06 13.06 -5.35
C GLN A 57 9.27 12.13 -6.28
N LYS A 58 9.88 11.06 -6.79
CA LYS A 58 9.19 10.07 -7.63
C LYS A 58 8.07 9.37 -6.86
N VAL A 59 8.38 8.89 -5.65
CA VAL A 59 7.36 8.31 -4.77
C VAL A 59 6.28 9.33 -4.47
N LYS A 60 6.70 10.59 -4.28
CA LYS A 60 5.79 11.65 -3.90
C LYS A 60 4.74 11.94 -4.95
N GLN A 61 5.14 11.95 -6.21
CA GLN A 61 4.24 12.08 -7.35
C GLN A 61 3.23 10.92 -7.41
N ASN A 62 3.69 9.67 -7.23
CA ASN A 62 2.82 8.50 -7.20
C ASN A 62 1.78 8.58 -6.07
N THR A 63 2.22 8.92 -4.86
CA THR A 63 1.33 9.06 -3.70
C THR A 63 0.34 10.20 -3.89
N LYS A 64 0.77 11.36 -4.41
CA LYS A 64 -0.13 12.47 -4.72
C LYS A 64 -1.18 12.08 -5.76
N ALA A 65 -0.77 11.44 -6.85
CA ALA A 65 -1.68 10.96 -7.89
C ALA A 65 -2.70 9.94 -7.36
N PHE A 66 -2.32 9.10 -6.39
CA PHE A 66 -3.25 8.22 -5.68
C PHE A 66 -4.27 9.01 -4.86
N LEU A 67 -3.81 9.97 -4.05
CA LEU A 67 -4.67 10.79 -3.19
C LEU A 67 -5.67 11.65 -3.99
N GLU A 68 -5.31 12.05 -5.21
CA GLU A 68 -6.15 12.87 -6.09
C GLU A 68 -7.20 12.09 -6.89
N ARG A 69 -7.28 10.75 -6.75
CA ARG A 69 -8.31 9.93 -7.42
C ARG A 69 -9.71 10.37 -7.01
N ASP A 70 -10.63 10.47 -7.96
CA ASP A 70 -12.00 10.98 -7.73
C ASP A 70 -12.78 10.25 -6.62
N VAL A 71 -12.59 8.94 -6.49
CA VAL A 71 -13.25 8.11 -5.45
C VAL A 71 -12.69 8.38 -4.04
N LEU A 72 -11.47 8.92 -3.95
CA LEU A 72 -10.73 9.11 -2.70
C LEU A 72 -10.66 10.57 -2.26
N LYS A 73 -10.41 11.49 -3.20
CA LYS A 73 -10.01 12.89 -2.95
C LYS A 73 -10.95 13.68 -2.04
N ASP A 74 -12.22 13.28 -1.99
CA ASP A 74 -13.23 13.97 -1.19
C ASP A 74 -13.37 13.47 0.25
N GLN A 75 -12.73 12.35 0.60
CA GLN A 75 -12.74 11.80 1.95
C GLN A 75 -11.94 12.70 2.91
N SER A 76 -12.40 12.83 4.16
CA SER A 76 -11.83 13.77 5.14
C SER A 76 -10.34 13.52 5.40
N ARG A 77 -9.93 12.26 5.50
CA ARG A 77 -8.54 11.84 5.74
C ARG A 77 -7.64 12.10 4.53
N ILE A 78 -8.17 11.86 3.33
CA ILE A 78 -7.48 12.17 2.08
C ILE A 78 -7.31 13.68 1.92
N LYS A 79 -8.35 14.48 2.21
CA LYS A 79 -8.27 15.95 2.20
C LYS A 79 -7.25 16.48 3.19
N LEU A 80 -7.20 15.91 4.39
CA LEU A 80 -6.18 16.25 5.39
C LEU A 80 -4.78 15.99 4.83
N MET A 81 -4.58 14.82 4.21
CA MET A 81 -3.28 14.46 3.64
C MET A 81 -2.92 15.34 2.43
N LEU A 82 -3.83 15.59 1.49
CA LEU A 82 -3.62 16.53 0.37
C LEU A 82 -3.31 17.95 0.85
N THR A 83 -3.94 18.41 1.93
CA THR A 83 -3.63 19.71 2.53
C THR A 83 -2.20 19.74 3.08
N ARG A 84 -1.74 18.64 3.69
CA ARG A 84 -0.36 18.49 4.17
C ARG A 84 0.63 18.48 2.99
N PHE A 85 0.32 17.74 1.93
CA PHE A 85 1.13 17.66 0.70
C PHE A 85 1.32 19.02 0.01
N ASN A 86 0.25 19.81 -0.06
CA ASN A 86 0.23 21.09 -0.77
C ASN A 86 0.60 22.28 0.14
N ARG A 87 0.89 22.04 1.43
CA ARG A 87 1.33 23.10 2.33
C ARG A 87 2.69 23.62 1.83
N PRO A 88 2.83 24.94 1.57
CA PRO A 88 4.12 25.51 1.22
C PRO A 88 5.16 25.22 2.31
N LYS A 89 6.44 25.05 1.95
CA LYS A 89 7.54 25.07 2.94
C LYS A 89 7.56 26.42 3.63
N ASP A 90 6.83 26.57 4.73
CA ASP A 90 6.97 27.75 5.58
C ASP A 90 8.20 27.53 6.46
N GLU A 91 9.33 28.16 6.10
CA GLU A 91 10.59 28.10 6.87
C GLU A 91 10.38 28.44 8.35
N LYS A 92 9.36 29.24 8.69
CA LYS A 92 9.08 29.70 10.06
C LYS A 92 8.38 28.66 10.94
N TYR A 93 7.66 27.72 10.32
CA TYR A 93 6.94 26.63 10.99
C TYR A 93 7.50 25.25 10.66
N ASN A 94 8.56 25.20 9.86
CA ASN A 94 9.31 23.97 9.72
C ASN A 94 9.93 23.64 11.10
N ILE A 95 9.28 22.74 11.84
CA ILE A 95 9.77 22.27 13.14
C ILE A 95 11.18 21.71 12.94
N PHE A 96 11.51 21.15 11.77
CA PHE A 96 12.89 20.89 11.38
C PHE A 96 13.73 22.16 11.45
N ALA A 97 13.45 23.24 10.71
CA ALA A 97 14.24 24.48 10.80
C ALA A 97 14.42 25.00 12.24
N LYS A 98 13.39 24.96 13.10
CA LYS A 98 13.53 25.34 14.52
C LYS A 98 14.34 24.35 15.37
N VAL A 99 14.25 23.05 15.08
CA VAL A 99 14.97 21.97 15.78
C VAL A 99 16.40 21.79 15.23
N THR A 100 16.65 22.20 13.99
CA THR A 100 17.86 22.01 13.19
C THR A 100 18.65 23.30 12.93
N ASN A 101 18.23 24.44 13.49
CA ASN A 101 19.00 25.69 13.50
C ASN A 101 20.24 25.61 14.40
N ASN A 102 20.44 24.49 15.09
CA ASN A 102 21.76 24.08 15.58
C ASN A 102 22.29 23.01 14.61
N GLU A 103 23.55 23.12 14.21
CA GLU A 103 24.24 22.25 13.24
C GLU A 103 24.34 20.76 13.65
N GLU A 104 23.75 20.36 14.77
CA GLU A 104 23.77 19.00 15.29
C GLU A 104 22.66 18.13 14.69
N ARG A 105 22.98 16.85 14.46
CA ARG A 105 22.02 15.77 14.17
C ARG A 105 20.82 15.88 15.12
N ILE A 106 19.64 15.49 14.66
CA ILE A 106 18.49 15.39 15.57
C ILE A 106 18.82 14.27 16.55
N ASP A 107 19.04 14.64 17.82
CA ASP A 107 19.27 13.64 18.87
C ASP A 107 18.02 12.76 19.06
N ASP A 108 18.26 11.55 19.57
CA ASP A 108 17.23 10.55 19.82
C ASP A 108 16.08 11.08 20.71
N GLU A 109 16.37 12.05 21.60
CA GLU A 109 15.37 12.62 22.50
C GLU A 109 14.35 13.49 21.74
N LYS A 110 14.81 14.23 20.72
CA LYS A 110 13.97 15.03 19.84
C LYS A 110 13.14 14.16 18.89
N LEU A 111 13.73 13.13 18.27
CA LEU A 111 12.96 12.15 17.48
C LEU A 111 11.85 11.51 18.30
N ARG A 112 12.18 11.09 19.53
CA ARG A 112 11.21 10.53 20.47
C ARG A 112 10.12 11.52 20.86
N LYS A 113 10.45 12.79 21.12
CA LYS A 113 9.46 13.81 21.53
C LYS A 113 8.52 14.22 20.40
N VAL A 114 9.03 14.31 19.17
CA VAL A 114 8.25 14.81 18.04
C VAL A 114 7.47 13.69 17.36
N TRP A 115 8.07 12.52 17.20
CA TRP A 115 7.49 11.43 16.41
C TRP A 115 7.25 10.15 17.19
N GLY A 116 7.67 10.06 18.45
CA GLY A 116 7.55 8.82 19.22
C GLY A 116 8.36 7.67 18.66
N ILE A 117 9.29 7.92 17.72
CA ILE A 117 10.15 6.91 17.09
C ILE A 117 11.49 6.87 17.83
N THR A 118 11.93 5.66 18.17
CA THR A 118 13.26 5.33 18.68
C THR A 118 13.86 4.23 17.82
N ALA A 119 15.19 4.06 17.89
CA ALA A 119 15.85 2.94 17.22
C ALA A 119 15.25 1.59 17.67
N ASP A 120 14.83 1.49 18.93
CA ASP A 120 14.28 0.27 19.51
C ASP A 120 12.84 -0.03 19.04
N ASN A 121 11.99 1.00 18.88
CA ASN A 121 10.57 0.77 18.61
C ASN A 121 10.20 0.80 17.12
N ILE A 122 11.09 1.29 16.25
CA ILE A 122 10.80 1.40 14.81
C ILE A 122 10.57 0.02 14.19
N THR A 123 11.36 -0.98 14.59
CA THR A 123 11.24 -2.37 14.12
C THR A 123 9.91 -2.97 14.54
N GLU A 124 9.50 -2.78 15.78
CA GLU A 124 8.21 -3.26 16.29
C GLU A 124 7.06 -2.63 15.50
N LYS A 125 7.07 -1.30 15.37
CA LYS A 125 6.09 -0.52 14.59
C LYS A 125 5.94 -0.99 13.14
N ILE A 126 7.08 -1.22 12.46
CA ILE A 126 7.08 -1.72 11.08
C ILE A 126 6.57 -3.17 11.04
N THR A 127 7.00 -4.02 11.96
CA THR A 127 6.59 -5.44 12.03
C THR A 127 5.08 -5.55 12.16
N THR A 128 4.47 -4.84 13.11
CA THR A 128 3.01 -4.86 13.31
C THR A 128 2.26 -4.37 12.07
N SER A 129 2.77 -3.33 11.40
CA SER A 129 2.20 -2.82 10.15
C SER A 129 2.24 -3.88 9.03
N VAL A 130 3.35 -4.63 8.92
CA VAL A 130 3.53 -5.73 7.96
C VAL A 130 2.55 -6.86 8.25
N GLU A 131 2.46 -7.31 9.50
CA GLU A 131 1.57 -8.40 9.90
C GLU A 131 0.09 -8.05 9.66
N GLY A 132 -0.31 -6.82 9.99
CA GLY A 132 -1.66 -6.32 9.72
C GLY A 132 -2.00 -6.31 8.23
N CYS A 133 -1.08 -5.82 7.40
CA CYS A 133 -1.26 -5.77 5.94
C CYS A 133 -1.24 -7.16 5.30
N GLU A 134 -0.41 -8.07 5.80
CA GLU A 134 -0.38 -9.47 5.37
C GLU A 134 -1.73 -10.14 5.65
N LYS A 135 -2.22 -10.04 6.89
CA LYS A 135 -3.53 -10.58 7.25
C LYS A 135 -4.64 -10.02 6.37
N PHE A 136 -4.64 -8.70 6.17
CA PHE A 136 -5.58 -8.05 5.27
C PHE A 136 -5.53 -8.66 3.87
N LEU A 137 -4.33 -8.82 3.30
CA LEU A 137 -4.15 -9.36 1.97
C LEU A 137 -4.56 -10.84 1.88
N GLU A 138 -4.16 -11.67 2.84
CA GLU A 138 -4.53 -13.08 2.91
C GLU A 138 -6.04 -13.29 2.96
N ASP A 139 -6.73 -12.43 3.71
CA ASP A 139 -8.17 -12.49 3.83
C ASP A 139 -8.88 -11.96 2.58
N ILE A 140 -8.25 -11.27 1.62
CA ILE A 140 -8.97 -10.78 0.42
C ILE A 140 -8.51 -11.43 -0.89
N LYS A 141 -7.31 -12.00 -0.93
CA LYS A 141 -6.75 -12.60 -2.13
C LYS A 141 -7.35 -13.97 -2.44
N ILE A 142 -7.24 -14.39 -3.70
CA ILE A 142 -7.37 -15.79 -4.08
C ILE A 142 -5.95 -16.34 -4.26
N PRO A 143 -5.47 -17.28 -3.42
CA PRO A 143 -4.06 -17.67 -3.36
C PRO A 143 -3.43 -17.99 -4.71
N ASP A 144 -4.08 -18.79 -5.55
CA ASP A 144 -3.52 -19.24 -6.83
C ASP A 144 -3.70 -18.23 -7.97
N GLN A 145 -4.46 -17.15 -7.75
CA GLN A 145 -4.76 -16.14 -8.78
C GLN A 145 -4.11 -14.80 -8.49
N TYR A 146 -3.67 -14.57 -7.25
CA TYR A 146 -3.04 -13.35 -6.84
C TYR A 146 -1.57 -13.33 -7.26
N VAL A 147 -1.18 -12.33 -8.04
CA VAL A 147 0.21 -12.14 -8.45
C VAL A 147 0.77 -10.90 -7.78
N SER A 148 1.73 -11.05 -6.88
CA SER A 148 2.37 -9.89 -6.25
C SER A 148 3.04 -9.00 -7.30
N ALA A 149 3.04 -7.68 -7.04
CA ALA A 149 3.73 -6.72 -7.88
C ALA A 149 5.26 -6.89 -7.82
N TYR A 150 5.80 -7.38 -6.70
CA TYR A 150 7.23 -7.52 -6.44
C TYR A 150 7.67 -8.98 -6.54
N SER A 151 8.87 -9.20 -7.09
CA SER A 151 9.45 -10.54 -7.16
C SER A 151 10.00 -10.99 -5.81
N SER A 152 10.13 -12.31 -5.62
CA SER A 152 10.81 -12.88 -4.44
C SER A 152 12.28 -12.48 -4.33
N GLU A 153 12.88 -11.95 -5.41
CA GLU A 153 14.25 -11.44 -5.43
C GLU A 153 14.34 -9.99 -4.93
N ALA A 154 13.22 -9.27 -4.87
CA ALA A 154 13.15 -7.91 -4.38
C ALA A 154 13.14 -7.95 -2.85
N THR A 155 14.33 -7.96 -2.23
CA THR A 155 14.50 -7.96 -0.77
C THR A 155 14.92 -6.60 -0.26
N TRP A 156 14.49 -6.31 0.96
CA TRP A 156 14.77 -5.05 1.66
C TRP A 156 16.23 -4.96 2.08
N GLU A 157 16.81 -6.07 2.53
CA GLU A 157 18.24 -6.17 2.81
C GLU A 157 19.08 -5.75 1.58
N LYS A 158 18.79 -6.29 0.40
CA LYS A 158 19.51 -5.94 -0.85
C LYS A 158 19.27 -4.49 -1.25
N SER A 159 18.03 -4.02 -1.14
CA SER A 159 17.63 -2.66 -1.51
C SER A 159 18.28 -1.61 -0.61
N CYS A 160 18.25 -1.83 0.70
CA CYS A 160 18.77 -0.92 1.72
C CYS A 160 20.29 -1.01 1.89
N SER A 161 20.93 -2.16 1.67
CA SER A 161 22.41 -2.25 1.74
C SER A 161 23.10 -1.47 0.62
N THR A 162 22.48 -1.36 -0.56
CA THR A 162 23.06 -0.67 -1.72
C THR A 162 22.90 0.85 -1.61
N LYS A 163 21.72 1.32 -1.20
CA LYS A 163 21.37 2.75 -1.07
C LYS A 163 20.38 2.94 0.09
N PRO A 164 20.85 2.92 1.35
CA PRO A 164 19.97 2.92 2.52
C PRO A 164 19.04 4.14 2.56
N GLU A 165 19.52 5.29 2.13
CA GLU A 165 18.74 6.52 2.20
C GLU A 165 17.69 6.60 1.09
N ALA A 166 17.97 6.05 -0.10
CA ALA A 166 16.94 5.90 -1.13
C ALA A 166 15.88 4.88 -0.70
N CYS A 167 16.30 3.81 -0.02
CA CYS A 167 15.42 2.80 0.57
C CYS A 167 14.45 3.45 1.58
N ALA A 168 15.00 4.22 2.52
CA ALA A 168 14.24 4.94 3.53
C ALA A 168 13.34 6.03 2.93
N ALA A 169 13.83 6.80 1.95
CA ALA A 169 13.06 7.81 1.24
C ALA A 169 11.84 7.21 0.53
N VAL A 170 12.00 6.06 -0.10
CA VAL A 170 10.88 5.32 -0.70
C VAL A 170 9.92 4.86 0.40
N PHE A 171 10.44 4.36 1.52
CA PHE A 171 9.61 3.89 2.63
C PHE A 171 8.71 4.99 3.20
N VAL A 172 9.29 6.10 3.64
CA VAL A 172 8.52 7.24 4.16
C VAL A 172 7.66 7.90 3.09
N GLY A 173 8.01 7.77 1.81
CA GLY A 173 7.24 8.28 0.69
C GLY A 173 5.92 7.51 0.46
N ILE A 174 5.89 6.21 0.74
CA ILE A 174 4.71 5.38 0.48
C ILE A 174 3.71 5.43 1.63
N THR A 175 4.17 5.73 2.85
CA THR A 175 3.33 5.69 4.06
C THR A 175 2.03 6.51 3.97
N PRO A 176 1.94 7.68 3.30
CA PRO A 176 0.66 8.38 3.19
C PRO A 176 -0.35 7.62 2.31
N MET A 177 0.13 6.90 1.28
CA MET A 177 -0.71 6.06 0.44
C MET A 177 -1.30 4.90 1.25
N LEU A 178 -0.44 4.23 2.04
CA LEU A 178 -0.83 3.10 2.89
C LEU A 178 -1.79 3.53 4.00
N TYR A 179 -1.42 4.57 4.75
CA TYR A 179 -2.26 5.12 5.81
C TYR A 179 -3.65 5.47 5.29
N THR A 180 -3.71 6.27 4.21
CA THR A 180 -4.99 6.74 3.72
C THR A 180 -5.81 5.65 3.07
N GLY A 181 -5.21 4.70 2.34
CA GLY A 181 -5.95 3.60 1.75
C GLY A 181 -6.54 2.63 2.79
N LEU A 182 -5.79 2.30 3.85
CA LEU A 182 -6.29 1.48 4.96
C LEU A 182 -7.38 2.22 5.75
N MET A 183 -7.17 3.50 6.05
CA MET A 183 -8.17 4.32 6.74
C MET A 183 -9.45 4.48 5.92
N SER A 184 -9.34 4.65 4.60
CA SER A 184 -10.49 4.68 3.69
C SER A 184 -11.31 3.39 3.76
N LEU A 185 -10.67 2.23 3.90
CA LEU A 185 -11.39 0.95 4.05
C LEU A 185 -12.12 0.86 5.41
N TRP A 186 -11.50 1.34 6.49
CA TRP A 186 -12.17 1.46 7.79
C TRP A 186 -13.40 2.38 7.72
N ASP A 187 -13.25 3.57 7.17
CA ASP A 187 -14.35 4.53 7.00
C ASP A 187 -15.48 3.95 6.12
N ALA A 188 -15.11 3.25 5.04
CA ALA A 188 -16.05 2.62 4.13
C ALA A 188 -16.79 1.43 4.75
N THR A 189 -16.29 0.84 5.84
CA THR A 189 -16.92 -0.27 6.57
C THR A 189 -17.65 0.16 7.84
N ASP A 190 -17.80 1.47 8.05
CA ASP A 190 -18.55 2.02 9.17
C ASP A 190 -19.96 1.42 9.30
N ALA A 191 -20.31 1.02 10.53
CA ALA A 191 -21.55 0.30 10.81
C ALA A 191 -22.80 1.16 10.59
N ASP A 192 -22.73 2.44 10.93
CA ASP A 192 -23.86 3.36 10.83
C ASP A 192 -24.17 3.68 9.36
N ASN A 193 -23.14 3.83 8.52
CA ASN A 193 -23.32 3.96 7.07
C ASN A 193 -24.06 2.75 6.47
N PHE A 194 -23.69 1.53 6.85
CA PHE A 194 -24.37 0.32 6.38
C PHE A 194 -25.79 0.17 6.95
N ARG A 195 -26.05 0.69 8.16
CA ARG A 195 -27.38 0.68 8.77
C ARG A 195 -28.32 1.71 8.15
N LEU A 196 -27.84 2.92 7.93
CA LEU A 196 -28.64 4.06 7.45
C LEU A 196 -28.78 4.07 5.93
N PHE A 197 -27.73 3.67 5.20
CA PHE A 197 -27.67 3.76 3.73
C PHE A 197 -27.06 2.49 3.09
N PRO A 198 -27.62 1.29 3.31
CA PRO A 198 -27.00 0.01 2.95
C PRO A 198 -26.59 -0.09 1.47
N SER A 199 -27.48 0.28 0.54
CA SER A 199 -27.20 0.21 -0.90
C SER A 199 -26.08 1.16 -1.32
N LYS A 200 -26.05 2.37 -0.75
CA LYS A 200 -25.00 3.37 -1.02
C LYS A 200 -23.67 2.93 -0.43
N ALA A 201 -23.68 2.45 0.82
CA ALA A 201 -22.48 1.96 1.50
C ALA A 201 -21.85 0.78 0.76
N LYS A 202 -22.66 -0.19 0.32
CA LYS A 202 -22.18 -1.33 -0.49
C LYS A 202 -21.57 -0.88 -1.83
N LYS A 203 -22.20 0.07 -2.51
CA LYS A 203 -21.67 0.64 -3.76
C LYS A 203 -20.32 1.34 -3.50
N ASN A 204 -20.27 2.21 -2.49
CA ASN A 204 -19.07 2.96 -2.13
C ASN A 204 -17.90 2.02 -1.78
N LEU A 205 -18.14 0.94 -1.03
CA LEU A 205 -17.11 -0.05 -0.71
C LEU A 205 -16.58 -0.75 -1.97
N GLY A 206 -17.46 -1.12 -2.90
CA GLY A 206 -17.06 -1.70 -4.18
C GLY A 206 -16.25 -0.73 -5.05
N ASP A 207 -16.70 0.52 -5.17
CA ASP A 207 -15.99 1.57 -5.90
C ASP A 207 -14.61 1.84 -5.27
N LEU A 208 -14.51 1.82 -3.94
CA LEU A 208 -13.25 1.96 -3.21
C LEU A 208 -12.29 0.78 -3.48
N LEU A 209 -12.74 -0.47 -3.35
CA LEU A 209 -11.90 -1.64 -3.62
C LEU A 209 -11.34 -1.62 -5.05
N ASN A 210 -12.17 -1.22 -6.02
CA ASN A 210 -11.72 -1.00 -7.40
C ASN A 210 -10.66 0.10 -7.50
N ALA A 211 -10.86 1.24 -6.81
CA ALA A 211 -9.90 2.33 -6.77
C ALA A 211 -8.58 1.93 -6.09
N LEU A 212 -8.61 0.97 -5.17
CA LEU A 212 -7.42 0.39 -4.51
C LEU A 212 -6.81 -0.77 -5.31
N ARG A 213 -7.32 -1.08 -6.51
CA ARG A 213 -6.89 -2.19 -7.40
C ARG A 213 -7.12 -3.60 -6.86
N TYR A 214 -8.01 -3.76 -5.88
CA TYR A 214 -8.48 -5.08 -5.45
C TYR A 214 -9.70 -5.50 -6.28
N VAL A 215 -9.40 -6.07 -7.44
CA VAL A 215 -10.39 -6.47 -8.45
C VAL A 215 -10.24 -7.94 -8.81
N LYS A 216 -11.25 -8.50 -9.48
CA LYS A 216 -11.20 -9.85 -10.06
C LYS A 216 -10.16 -9.93 -11.18
N PRO A 217 -9.56 -11.11 -11.43
CA PRO A 217 -9.81 -12.40 -10.75
C PRO A 217 -8.98 -12.60 -9.48
N GLU A 218 -8.07 -11.70 -9.15
CA GLU A 218 -7.05 -11.90 -8.12
C GLU A 218 -7.58 -11.84 -6.68
N CYS A 219 -8.74 -11.20 -6.49
CA CYS A 219 -9.39 -11.03 -5.19
C CYS A 219 -10.69 -11.84 -5.10
N ARG A 220 -11.07 -12.22 -3.87
CA ARG A 220 -12.30 -12.97 -3.59
C ARG A 220 -13.52 -12.27 -4.18
N ASP A 221 -14.44 -13.07 -4.69
CA ASP A 221 -15.69 -12.58 -5.23
C ASP A 221 -16.58 -11.99 -4.13
N LYS A 222 -17.16 -10.82 -4.40
CA LYS A 222 -18.22 -10.20 -3.57
C LYS A 222 -17.78 -9.89 -2.13
N LEU A 223 -16.56 -9.40 -1.94
CA LEU A 223 -16.11 -8.83 -0.66
C LEU A 223 -17.17 -7.87 -0.11
N ASP A 224 -17.76 -8.22 1.03
CA ASP A 224 -18.74 -7.42 1.73
C ASP A 224 -18.15 -6.78 3.00
N ARG A 225 -18.98 -6.05 3.76
CA ARG A 225 -18.51 -5.37 4.97
C ARG A 225 -17.89 -6.37 5.98
N PRO A 226 -18.59 -7.45 6.40
CA PRO A 226 -17.98 -8.46 7.27
C PRO A 226 -16.63 -8.98 6.76
N ASP A 227 -16.50 -9.27 5.47
CA ASP A 227 -15.23 -9.74 4.90
C ASP A 227 -14.11 -8.71 5.11
N ILE A 228 -14.36 -7.45 4.77
CA ILE A 228 -13.33 -6.39 4.88
C ILE A 228 -13.03 -6.05 6.34
N VAL A 229 -14.01 -6.02 7.23
CA VAL A 229 -13.78 -5.80 8.67
C VAL A 229 -12.93 -6.93 9.26
N ASN A 230 -13.16 -8.18 8.85
CA ASN A 230 -12.35 -9.30 9.28
C ASN A 230 -10.92 -9.18 8.75
N ALA A 231 -10.75 -8.84 7.47
CA ALA A 231 -9.45 -8.63 6.84
C ALA A 231 -8.65 -7.52 7.55
N LEU A 232 -9.31 -6.42 7.93
CA LEU A 232 -8.69 -5.31 8.66
C LEU A 232 -8.47 -5.58 10.14
N SER A 233 -8.85 -6.75 10.68
CA SER A 233 -8.72 -7.01 12.12
C SER A 233 -7.28 -7.03 12.64
N GLY A 234 -6.28 -7.10 11.76
CA GLY A 234 -4.86 -6.92 12.09
C GLY A 234 -4.35 -5.49 11.86
N VAL A 235 -5.19 -4.58 11.35
CA VAL A 235 -4.87 -3.16 11.11
C VAL A 235 -5.69 -2.32 12.08
N GLY A 236 -5.20 -2.22 13.30
CA GLY A 236 -5.79 -1.40 14.35
C GLY A 236 -5.39 0.07 14.27
N ILE A 237 -5.67 0.79 15.35
CA ILE A 237 -5.35 2.21 15.48
C ILE A 237 -3.83 2.41 15.58
N GLU A 238 -3.11 1.51 16.24
CA GLU A 238 -1.66 1.64 16.47
C GLU A 238 -0.85 1.53 15.17
N GLU A 239 -1.26 0.65 14.25
CA GLU A 239 -0.67 0.49 12.93
C GLU A 239 -0.96 1.71 12.04
N LEU A 240 -2.19 2.24 12.11
CA LEU A 240 -2.58 3.45 11.37
C LEU A 240 -1.85 4.69 11.91
N ASP A 241 -1.70 4.81 13.23
CA ASP A 241 -0.96 5.90 13.87
C ASP A 241 0.52 5.83 13.49
N THR A 242 1.11 4.64 13.46
CA THR A 242 2.48 4.42 12.98
C THR A 242 2.66 4.85 11.52
N LEU A 243 1.77 4.44 10.61
CA LEU A 243 1.83 4.87 9.22
C LEU A 243 1.64 6.38 9.08
N MET A 244 0.78 6.98 9.92
CA MET A 244 0.60 8.43 9.98
C MET A 244 1.88 9.14 10.46
N GLU A 245 2.52 8.66 11.52
CA GLU A 245 3.77 9.21 12.05
C GLU A 245 4.85 9.25 10.97
N PHE A 246 5.07 8.15 10.25
CA PHE A 246 6.00 8.13 9.12
C PHE A 246 5.56 9.04 7.98
N SER A 247 4.25 9.22 7.77
CA SER A 247 3.70 10.14 6.76
C SER A 247 3.98 11.60 7.12
N GLU A 248 4.17 11.93 8.39
CA GLU A 248 4.42 13.31 8.81
C GLU A 248 5.78 13.83 8.36
N PHE A 249 6.73 12.96 8.01
CA PHE A 249 8.00 13.33 7.37
C PHE A 249 7.79 14.32 6.20
N TRP A 250 6.72 14.12 5.43
CA TRP A 250 6.34 14.94 4.30
C TRP A 250 6.01 16.40 4.63
N ILE A 251 5.48 16.66 5.83
CA ILE A 251 5.14 18.00 6.28
C ILE A 251 6.40 18.87 6.34
N PHE A 252 7.56 18.25 6.56
CA PHE A 252 8.84 18.94 6.78
C PHE A 252 9.70 19.04 5.50
N HIS A 253 9.37 18.23 4.47
CA HIS A 253 10.05 18.19 3.17
C HIS A 253 9.11 18.48 1.97
N GLY A 254 7.93 19.08 2.23
CA GLY A 254 6.93 19.51 1.22
C GLY A 254 7.51 20.44 0.16
N SER A 255 6.84 20.66 -0.99
CA SER A 255 7.45 21.25 -2.21
C SER A 255 8.18 22.60 -2.00
N ASP A 256 9.42 22.70 -2.52
CA ASP A 256 9.84 23.98 -3.11
C ASP A 256 8.80 24.31 -4.17
N ASN A 257 8.44 25.59 -4.33
CA ASN A 257 7.65 25.97 -5.50
C ASN A 257 8.31 25.33 -6.72
N ASP A 258 7.66 24.33 -7.32
CA ASP A 258 8.03 23.80 -8.63
C ASP A 258 7.70 24.89 -9.64
N GLY A 259 8.49 25.96 -9.59
CA GLY A 259 8.64 26.90 -10.66
C GLY A 259 9.33 26.14 -11.76
N ALA A 260 8.56 25.85 -12.81
CA ALA A 260 9.00 26.06 -14.18
C ALA A 260 10.49 25.75 -14.44
N ALA A 261 10.87 24.48 -14.39
CA ALA A 261 12.06 24.00 -15.07
C ALA A 261 11.73 22.64 -15.67
N GLY A 262 11.51 22.63 -16.98
CA GLY A 262 11.13 21.45 -17.72
C GLY A 262 12.14 20.33 -17.52
N LEU A 263 11.66 19.17 -17.06
CA LEU A 263 12.23 17.95 -17.57
C LEU A 263 11.77 17.86 -19.02
N GLU A 264 12.69 18.19 -19.93
CA GLU A 264 12.56 17.83 -21.33
C GLU A 264 12.17 16.36 -21.41
N ALA A 265 11.02 16.11 -22.03
CA ALA A 265 10.70 14.82 -22.59
C ALA A 265 11.88 14.41 -23.47
N ALA A 266 12.57 13.34 -23.09
CA ALA A 266 13.52 12.68 -23.97
C ALA A 266 12.79 12.31 -25.26
N LYS A 267 13.01 13.11 -26.31
CA LYS A 267 12.64 12.76 -27.68
C LYS A 267 13.39 11.47 -28.02
N PRO A 268 12.73 10.46 -28.61
CA PRO A 268 13.46 9.33 -29.17
C PRO A 268 14.34 9.87 -30.30
N ALA A 269 15.65 9.64 -30.17
CA ALA A 269 16.61 9.88 -31.24
C ALA A 269 16.21 9.08 -32.48
N GLY A 270 16.36 9.74 -33.63
CA GLY A 270 15.73 9.40 -34.89
C GLY A 270 15.95 7.98 -35.42
N VAL A 271 14.90 7.48 -36.06
CA VAL A 271 15.03 6.55 -37.18
C VAL A 271 14.75 7.38 -38.44
N GLU A 272 15.76 7.41 -39.29
CA GLU A 272 15.84 8.12 -40.56
C GLU A 272 14.71 7.68 -41.49
N GLU A 273 14.01 8.68 -42.02
CA GLU A 273 12.94 8.59 -43.01
C GLU A 273 13.55 8.31 -44.39
N VAL A 274 13.13 7.23 -45.04
CA VAL A 274 13.27 7.04 -46.49
C VAL A 274 11.87 6.80 -47.05
N ILE A 275 11.31 7.85 -47.66
CA ILE A 275 10.17 7.81 -48.58
C ILE A 275 10.78 7.50 -49.97
N GLU A 276 10.24 6.63 -50.83
CA GLU A 276 9.18 6.94 -51.81
C GLU A 276 8.80 5.71 -52.70
N PRO A 277 7.72 5.79 -53.53
CA PRO A 277 6.59 4.85 -53.53
C PRO A 277 6.40 4.08 -54.85
N VAL A 278 5.51 3.07 -54.88
CA VAL A 278 4.87 2.64 -56.15
C VAL A 278 3.43 2.12 -55.97
N ASN A 279 2.50 2.94 -56.47
CA ASN A 279 1.22 2.70 -57.17
C ASN A 279 0.12 1.75 -56.66
N ALA A 280 -1.07 2.35 -56.63
CA ALA A 280 -2.39 1.73 -56.64
C ALA A 280 -2.74 1.07 -57.99
N ALA A 281 -3.46 -0.06 -57.91
CA ALA A 281 -4.45 -0.46 -58.90
C ALA A 281 -5.55 -1.29 -58.21
N GLU A 282 -6.79 -1.02 -58.61
CA GLU A 282 -8.09 -1.42 -58.05
C GLU A 282 -8.52 -2.89 -58.31
N PRO A 283 -9.69 -3.35 -57.78
CA PRO A 283 -9.95 -4.74 -57.41
C PRO A 283 -10.77 -5.54 -58.43
N VAL A 284 -10.79 -6.88 -58.31
CA VAL A 284 -11.82 -7.71 -58.93
C VAL A 284 -12.12 -9.02 -58.18
N ASN A 285 -13.41 -9.15 -57.84
CA ASN A 285 -14.30 -10.32 -57.79
C ASN A 285 -14.00 -11.59 -56.94
N ALA A 286 -14.91 -11.76 -55.96
CA ALA A 286 -15.65 -12.95 -55.55
C ALA A 286 -15.33 -14.32 -56.19
N LEU A 287 -15.29 -15.37 -55.37
CA LEU A 287 -16.22 -16.51 -55.42
C LEU A 287 -16.01 -17.51 -54.25
N LYS A 288 -17.15 -17.81 -53.61
CA LYS A 288 -17.64 -19.08 -53.02
C LYS A 288 -16.92 -19.77 -51.84
N ALA A 289 -17.79 -20.08 -50.89
CA ALA A 289 -17.65 -20.94 -49.74
C ALA A 289 -17.64 -22.43 -50.10
N GLU A 290 -16.90 -23.23 -49.33
CA GLU A 290 -17.21 -24.63 -49.03
C GLU A 290 -16.98 -24.93 -47.55
N LYS A 291 -17.88 -25.73 -46.99
CA LYS A 291 -17.88 -26.22 -45.59
C LYS A 291 -16.90 -27.38 -45.43
N PRO A 292 -16.40 -27.58 -44.20
CA PRO A 292 -16.46 -28.91 -43.57
C PRO A 292 -17.11 -28.78 -42.18
N GLY A 293 -17.88 -29.73 -41.67
CA GLY A 293 -17.53 -31.14 -41.47
C GLY A 293 -17.68 -31.38 -39.96
N LYS A 294 -18.80 -32.00 -39.59
CA LYS A 294 -19.27 -32.26 -38.22
C LYS A 294 -18.32 -33.21 -37.47
N PRO A 295 -17.96 -32.98 -36.19
CA PRO A 295 -17.38 -34.03 -35.36
C PRO A 295 -18.42 -34.71 -34.45
N GLU A 296 -18.11 -35.97 -34.19
CA GLU A 296 -18.91 -37.01 -33.56
C GLU A 296 -19.04 -36.88 -32.04
N LYS A 297 -20.06 -37.58 -31.52
CA LYS A 297 -20.28 -37.85 -30.10
C LYS A 297 -19.37 -39.00 -29.62
N SER A 298 -18.62 -38.78 -28.56
CA SER A 298 -18.28 -39.78 -27.51
C SER A 298 -17.61 -39.01 -26.35
N GLY A 299 -17.72 -39.34 -25.06
CA GLY A 299 -18.34 -40.43 -24.36
C GLY A 299 -18.54 -40.06 -22.88
N LYS A 300 -19.32 -40.89 -22.19
CA LYS A 300 -19.69 -40.83 -20.77
C LYS A 300 -18.49 -40.65 -19.83
N SER A 301 -18.58 -39.70 -18.89
CA SER A 301 -17.87 -39.79 -17.60
C SER A 301 -18.87 -40.10 -16.48
N GLY A 302 -18.45 -41.00 -15.60
CA GLY A 302 -19.31 -41.71 -14.65
C GLY A 302 -19.58 -41.00 -13.33
N LYS A 303 -20.63 -41.54 -12.70
CA LYS A 303 -21.18 -41.38 -11.36
C LYS A 303 -20.35 -40.68 -10.27
N SER A 304 -21.05 -39.75 -9.63
CA SER A 304 -20.84 -39.21 -8.30
C SER A 304 -20.84 -40.30 -7.21
N GLY A 305 -19.81 -40.28 -6.37
CA GLY A 305 -19.72 -41.03 -5.11
C GLY A 305 -20.20 -40.18 -3.93
N LYS A 306 -21.00 -40.81 -3.07
CA LYS A 306 -21.75 -40.22 -1.95
C LYS A 306 -20.88 -39.71 -0.79
N SER A 307 -21.42 -38.66 -0.19
CA SER A 307 -21.29 -38.15 1.17
C SER A 307 -21.17 -39.19 2.30
N GLY A 308 -20.31 -38.90 3.26
CA GLY A 308 -20.43 -39.27 4.68
C GLY A 308 -19.46 -38.43 5.49
N ARG A 309 -19.67 -38.08 6.75
CA ARG A 309 -20.81 -38.12 7.67
C ARG A 309 -20.39 -37.19 8.80
N SER A 310 -21.30 -36.33 9.23
CA SER A 310 -21.13 -35.38 10.33
C SER A 310 -20.92 -36.06 11.68
N GLY A 311 -20.11 -35.42 12.52
CA GLY A 311 -20.08 -35.60 13.97
C GLY A 311 -19.10 -34.60 14.57
N ARG A 312 -19.33 -33.97 15.73
CA ARG A 312 -20.48 -33.86 16.62
C ARG A 312 -20.08 -32.70 17.55
N LEU A 313 -20.95 -31.69 17.67
CA LEU A 313 -20.79 -30.57 18.59
C LEU A 313 -20.66 -31.05 20.04
N GLY A 314 -19.57 -30.65 20.70
CA GLY A 314 -19.35 -30.77 22.15
C GLY A 314 -19.72 -29.47 22.84
N LYS A 315 -20.43 -29.62 23.97
CA LYS A 315 -21.25 -28.61 24.66
C LYS A 315 -20.45 -27.52 25.39
N SER A 316 -21.07 -26.34 25.40
CA SER A 316 -20.93 -25.24 26.36
C SER A 316 -21.18 -25.67 27.82
N GLY A 317 -20.28 -25.28 28.73
CA GLY A 317 -20.52 -25.16 30.18
C GLY A 317 -20.14 -23.74 30.60
N LYS A 318 -21.11 -22.84 30.83
CA LYS A 318 -21.82 -22.53 32.08
C LYS A 318 -21.00 -21.72 33.10
N SER A 319 -21.31 -20.42 33.09
CA SER A 319 -21.32 -19.43 34.18
C SER A 319 -20.97 -19.89 35.60
N GLY A 320 -20.00 -19.20 36.21
CA GLY A 320 -19.74 -19.18 37.66
C GLY A 320 -19.67 -17.73 38.16
N LYS A 321 -20.32 -17.49 39.29
CA LYS A 321 -20.74 -16.22 39.89
C LYS A 321 -19.66 -15.62 40.81
N SER A 322 -19.63 -14.28 40.87
CA SER A 322 -19.43 -13.41 42.06
C SER A 322 -18.29 -13.67 43.07
N GLY A 323 -17.49 -12.64 43.35
CA GLY A 323 -16.70 -12.50 44.57
C GLY A 323 -16.36 -11.04 44.90
N LYS A 324 -16.70 -10.59 46.10
CA LYS A 324 -16.66 -9.21 46.64
C LYS A 324 -15.25 -8.68 46.94
N SER A 325 -15.13 -7.35 46.77
CA SER A 325 -14.46 -6.34 47.62
C SER A 325 -13.69 -6.80 48.87
N LYS A 326 -12.47 -6.27 49.03
CA LYS A 326 -11.97 -5.79 50.33
C LYS A 326 -10.95 -4.65 50.16
N LYS A 327 -11.26 -3.54 50.83
CA LYS A 327 -10.38 -2.44 51.24
C LYS A 327 -9.16 -2.97 52.02
N SER A 328 -7.98 -2.42 51.74
CA SER A 328 -6.85 -2.38 52.68
C SER A 328 -6.57 -0.93 53.04
N GLY A 329 -6.75 -0.61 54.33
CA GLY A 329 -6.29 0.65 54.91
C GLY A 329 -4.78 0.66 55.07
N LYS A 330 -4.18 1.85 54.94
CA LYS A 330 -2.83 2.15 55.38
C LYS A 330 -2.87 2.55 56.86
N ALA A 331 -1.96 1.98 57.63
CA ALA A 331 -1.37 2.60 58.81
C ALA A 331 -0.24 3.53 58.36
#